data_AF-A0A946S299-F1
#
_entry.id   AF-A0A946S299-F1
#
_cell.length_a   1.000
_cell.length_b   1.000
_cell.length_c   1.000
_cell.angle_alpha   90.00
_cell.angle_beta   90.00
_cell.angle_gamma   90.00
#
_symmetry.space_group_name_H-M   'P 1'
#
loop_
_entity.id
_entity.type
_entity.pdbx_description
1 polymer ?
#
loop_
_entity_poly.entity_id
_entity_poly.type
_entity_poly.pdbx_seq_one_letter_code
_entity_poly.pdbx_strand_id
1 'polypeptide(L)'
;VINIVDVSDPANPVEIRSFNDATRINSVEIAGDICYVNDYYRDLYLFDVSDPSSPGEISRIENPSGHKIELDNDIVVSMRAESAALFDVSDPEVPDLIMIIPLAD
;
A
#
# COMPACT_ATOMS: atom_id res chain seq x y z
N VAL A 1 6.53 5.56 10.32
CA VAL A 1 5.19 6.13 10.62
C VAL A 1 4.52 6.58 9.32
N ILE A 2 3.23 6.34 9.18
CA ILE A 2 2.38 6.85 8.10
C ILE A 2 1.42 7.84 8.75
N ASN A 3 1.40 9.09 8.27
CA ASN A 3 0.51 10.12 8.81
C ASN A 3 -0.51 10.52 7.75
N ILE A 4 -1.76 10.64 8.16
CA ILE A 4 -2.83 11.17 7.33
C ILE A 4 -3.21 12.54 7.90
N VAL A 5 -3.17 13.54 7.03
CA VAL A 5 -3.23 14.95 7.39
C VAL A 5 -4.29 15.64 6.55
N ASP A 6 -5.22 16.33 7.19
CA ASP A 6 -6.13 17.27 6.54
C ASP A 6 -5.35 18.52 6.13
N VAL A 7 -5.39 18.85 4.84
CA VAL A 7 -4.74 20.04 4.25
C VAL A 7 -5.75 21.01 3.63
N SER A 8 -7.02 20.91 4.01
CA SER A 8 -8.09 21.81 3.54
C SER A 8 -7.86 23.27 3.92
N ASP A 9 -7.18 23.53 5.05
CA ASP A 9 -6.52 24.82 5.35
C ASP A 9 -4.99 24.65 5.23
N PRO A 10 -4.37 25.08 4.12
CA PRO A 10 -2.92 24.97 3.94
C PRO A 10 -2.08 25.75 4.96
N ALA A 11 -2.67 26.75 5.64
CA ALA A 11 -1.97 27.48 6.70
C ALA A 11 -1.98 26.72 8.04
N ASN A 12 -2.94 25.82 8.24
CA ASN A 12 -3.14 25.07 9.48
C ASN A 12 -3.48 23.58 9.21
N PRO A 13 -2.53 22.78 8.69
CA PRO A 13 -2.76 21.36 8.49
C PRO A 13 -2.99 20.63 9.82
N VAL A 14 -3.90 19.65 9.83
CA VAL A 14 -4.29 18.91 11.02
C VAL A 14 -4.04 17.42 10.82
N GLU A 15 -3.29 16.79 11.72
CA GLU A 15 -3.15 15.32 11.71
C GLU A 15 -4.47 14.66 12.10
N ILE A 16 -4.96 13.77 11.24
CA ILE A 16 -6.19 12.99 11.45
C ILE A 16 -5.83 11.66 12.12
N ARG A 17 -4.77 11.01 11.63
CA ARG A 17 -4.35 9.68 12.10
C ARG A 17 -2.88 9.40 11.82
N SER A 18 -2.26 8.59 12.67
CA SER A 18 -0.91 8.06 12.48
C SER A 18 -0.85 6.54 12.71
N PHE A 19 -0.10 5.85 11.86
CA PHE A 19 0.16 4.41 11.93
C PHE A 19 1.65 4.17 12.14
N ASN A 20 2.00 3.45 13.21
CA ASN A 20 3.38 3.34 13.70
C ASN A 20 4.08 2.04 13.29
N ASP A 21 3.42 1.14 12.56
CA ASP A 21 3.99 -0.17 12.19
C ASP A 21 4.93 -0.11 10.97
N ALA A 22 4.95 1.01 10.24
CA ALA A 22 5.83 1.20 9.09
C ALA A 22 7.29 1.53 9.47
N THR A 23 8.24 0.82 8.86
CA THR A 23 9.68 1.00 9.01
C THR A 23 10.29 1.93 7.94
N ARG A 24 10.18 1.58 6.65
CA ARG A 24 10.73 2.36 5.54
C ARG A 24 9.75 2.40 4.36
N ILE A 25 8.91 3.42 4.35
CA ILE A 25 7.99 3.65 3.23
C ILE A 25 8.76 4.04 1.97
N ASN A 26 8.56 3.29 0.88
CA ASN A 26 9.19 3.56 -0.41
C ASN A 26 8.22 4.20 -1.42
N SER A 27 6.95 3.82 -1.36
CA SER A 27 5.92 4.35 -2.27
C SER A 27 4.56 4.41 -1.58
N VAL A 28 3.75 5.36 -2.05
CA VAL A 28 2.34 5.52 -1.72
C VAL A 28 1.61 5.72 -3.05
N GLU A 29 0.56 4.95 -3.28
CA GLU A 29 -0.27 5.03 -4.48
C GLU A 29 -1.75 5.01 -4.10
N ILE A 30 -2.60 5.71 -4.85
CA ILE A 30 -4.05 5.77 -4.61
C ILE A 30 -4.77 5.30 -5.87
N ALA A 31 -5.68 4.34 -5.72
CA ALA A 31 -6.62 3.95 -6.76
C ALA A 31 -8.04 3.92 -6.21
N GLY A 32 -8.90 4.77 -6.77
CA GLY A 32 -10.22 5.02 -6.21
C GLY A 32 -10.11 5.49 -4.76
N ASP A 33 -10.75 4.74 -3.86
CA ASP A 33 -10.80 5.03 -2.43
C ASP A 33 -9.74 4.28 -1.61
N ILE A 34 -8.82 3.55 -2.27
CA ILE A 34 -7.81 2.74 -1.59
C ILE A 34 -6.43 3.37 -1.74
N CYS A 35 -5.73 3.49 -0.61
CA CYS A 35 -4.34 3.93 -0.53
C CYS A 35 -3.43 2.73 -0.24
N TYR A 36 -2.47 2.49 -1.13
CA TYR A 36 -1.49 1.43 -1.09
C TYR A 36 -0.15 1.99 -0.60
N VAL A 37 0.34 1.49 0.53
CA VAL A 37 1.58 1.97 1.14
C VAL A 37 2.59 0.84 1.24
N ASN A 38 3.69 0.96 0.48
CA ASN A 38 4.74 -0.04 0.45
C ASN A 38 5.80 0.24 1.52
N ASP A 39 5.89 -0.63 2.53
CA ASP A 39 7.05 -0.68 3.42
C ASP A 39 8.11 -1.61 2.86
N TYR A 40 9.24 -1.02 2.45
CA TYR A 40 10.34 -1.65 1.73
C TYR A 40 10.85 -2.95 2.36
N TYR A 41 10.76 -3.09 3.68
CA TYR A 41 11.28 -4.25 4.43
C TYR A 41 10.18 -5.13 5.04
N ARG A 42 8.91 -4.76 4.89
CA ARG A 42 7.81 -5.41 5.59
C ARG A 42 6.66 -5.71 4.64
N ASP A 43 5.61 -4.91 4.70
CA ASP A 43 4.29 -5.25 4.21
C ASP A 43 3.84 -4.19 3.19
N LEU A 44 2.91 -4.58 2.32
CA LEU A 44 2.09 -3.63 1.59
C LEU A 44 0.81 -3.41 2.40
N TYR A 45 0.61 -2.20 2.90
CA TYR A 45 -0.59 -1.82 3.64
C TYR A 45 -1.64 -1.26 2.69
N LEU A 46 -2.89 -1.65 2.87
CA LEU A 46 -4.04 -1.10 2.15
C LEU A 46 -4.92 -0.35 3.15
N PHE A 47 -5.18 0.92 2.85
CA PHE A 47 -6.03 1.78 3.65
C PHE A 47 -7.27 2.19 2.86
N ASP A 48 -8.44 2.09 3.47
CA ASP A 48 -9.63 2.80 3.02
C ASP A 48 -9.47 4.28 3.38
N VAL A 49 -9.57 5.13 2.34
CA VAL A 49 -9.50 6.59 2.43
C VAL A 49 -10.73 7.27 1.82
N SER A 50 -11.84 6.53 1.62
CA SER A 50 -13.12 7.05 1.12
C SER A 50 -13.69 8.18 1.98
N ASP A 51 -13.61 8.03 3.31
CA ASP A 51 -13.86 9.10 4.27
C ASP A 51 -12.53 9.74 4.71
N PRO A 52 -12.19 10.94 4.21
CA PRO A 52 -10.93 11.59 4.56
C PRO A 52 -10.83 11.93 6.06
N SER A 53 -11.96 12.00 6.78
CA SER A 53 -11.97 12.27 8.23
C SER A 53 -11.75 11.01 9.08
N SER A 54 -11.87 9.82 8.49
CA SER A 54 -11.74 8.54 9.20
C SER A 54 -11.04 7.43 8.39
N PRO A 55 -9.85 7.70 7.83
CA PRO A 55 -9.12 6.69 7.07
C PRO A 55 -8.68 5.52 7.97
N GLY A 56 -8.67 4.30 7.43
CA GLY A 56 -8.37 3.09 8.20
C GLY A 56 -7.61 2.03 7.42
N GLU A 57 -6.71 1.29 8.08
CA GLU A 57 -6.12 0.08 7.50
C GLU A 57 -7.22 -0.97 7.37
N ILE A 58 -7.40 -1.52 6.18
CA ILE A 58 -8.40 -2.57 5.89
C ILE A 58 -7.75 -3.94 5.68
N SER A 59 -6.55 -3.97 5.13
CA SER A 59 -5.78 -5.21 4.94
C SER A 59 -4.30 -4.92 4.73
N ARG A 60 -3.51 -5.99 4.65
CA ARG A 60 -2.10 -5.92 4.24
C ARG A 60 -1.65 -7.21 3.58
N ILE A 61 -0.70 -7.10 2.66
CA ILE A 61 0.04 -8.24 2.12
C ILE A 61 1.36 -8.32 2.87
N GLU A 62 1.55 -9.38 3.64
CA GLU A 62 2.76 -9.60 4.43
C GLU A 62 3.92 -10.03 3.54
N ASN A 63 5.04 -9.31 3.62
CA ASN A 63 6.25 -9.61 2.85
C ASN A 63 5.97 -9.93 1.36
N PRO A 64 5.44 -8.97 0.58
CA PRO A 64 5.02 -9.21 -0.81
C PRO A 64 6.18 -9.49 -1.75
N SER A 65 7.41 -9.63 -1.24
CA SER A 65 8.62 -9.92 -2.01
C SER A 65 8.96 -8.84 -3.03
N GLY A 66 8.86 -7.56 -2.67
CA GLY A 66 9.28 -6.50 -3.60
C GLY A 66 9.66 -5.17 -3.00
N HIS A 67 10.59 -4.51 -3.69
CA HIS A 67 11.08 -3.18 -3.38
C HIS A 67 10.25 -2.10 -4.05
N LYS A 68 9.61 -2.44 -5.18
CA LYS A 68 8.73 -1.57 -5.95
C LYS A 68 7.38 -2.26 -6.09
N ILE A 69 6.34 -1.44 -6.06
CA ILE A 69 4.98 -1.85 -6.36
C ILE A 69 4.52 -1.04 -7.57
N GLU A 70 3.83 -1.71 -8.48
CA GLU A 70 3.07 -1.10 -9.57
C GLU A 70 1.64 -1.61 -9.47
N LEU A 71 0.66 -0.71 -9.54
CA LEU A 71 -0.75 -1.04 -9.59
C LEU A 71 -1.28 -0.85 -11.02
N ASP A 72 -1.91 -1.89 -11.56
CA ASP A 72 -2.66 -1.82 -12.82
C ASP A 72 -4.07 -2.35 -12.60
N ASN A 73 -5.03 -1.43 -12.51
CA ASN A 73 -6.40 -1.71 -12.06
C ASN A 73 -6.41 -2.42 -10.70
N ASP A 74 -6.83 -3.68 -10.69
CA ASP A 74 -6.94 -4.52 -9.50
C ASP A 74 -5.74 -5.47 -9.34
N ILE A 75 -4.63 -5.22 -10.06
CA ILE A 75 -3.44 -6.06 -9.99
C ILE A 75 -2.28 -5.28 -9.40
N VAL A 76 -1.77 -5.77 -8.28
CA VAL A 76 -0.55 -5.30 -7.66
C VAL A 76 0.61 -6.19 -8.08
N VAL A 77 1.66 -5.59 -8.66
CA VAL A 77 2.92 -6.28 -8.96
C VAL A 77 3.99 -5.82 -7.97
N SER A 78 4.50 -6.75 -7.17
CA SER A 78 5.62 -6.52 -6.25
C SER A 78 6.89 -7.16 -6.79
N MET A 79 7.95 -6.38 -6.98
CA MET A 79 9.18 -6.85 -7.64
C MET A 79 10.42 -6.82 -6.75
N ARG A 80 11.15 -7.93 -6.68
CA ARG A 80 12.53 -8.06 -6.16
C ARG A 80 13.49 -8.42 -7.29
N ALA A 81 14.80 -8.43 -7.00
CA ALA A 81 15.82 -8.83 -7.95
C ALA A 81 15.58 -10.22 -8.56
N GLU A 82 15.06 -11.17 -7.76
CA GLU A 82 14.96 -12.59 -8.13
C GLU A 82 13.53 -13.03 -8.50
N SER A 83 12.51 -12.20 -8.23
CA SER A 83 11.12 -12.57 -8.49
C SER A 83 10.18 -11.37 -8.56
N ALA A 84 9.05 -11.57 -9.22
CA ALA A 84 7.88 -10.70 -9.14
C ALA A 84 6.69 -11.49 -8.59
N ALA A 85 5.97 -10.94 -7.62
CA ALA A 85 4.72 -11.49 -7.11
C ALA A 85 3.55 -10.63 -7.63
N LEU A 86 2.50 -11.29 -8.11
CA LEU A 86 1.29 -10.65 -8.58
C LEU A 86 0.16 -10.95 -7.60
N PHE A 87 -0.55 -9.90 -7.18
CA PHE A 87 -1.69 -9.99 -6.27
C PHE A 87 -2.92 -9.39 -6.92
N ASP A 88 -4.06 -10.08 -6.79
CA ASP A 88 -5.39 -9.54 -7.07
C ASP A 88 -5.83 -8.74 -5.84
N VAL A 89 -6.19 -7.48 -6.05
CA VAL A 89 -6.69 -6.54 -5.04
C VAL A 89 -8.09 -6.02 -5.41
N SER A 90 -8.83 -6.73 -6.26
CA SER A 90 -10.20 -6.37 -6.63
C SER A 90 -11.14 -6.36 -5.42
N ASP A 91 -10.88 -7.24 -4.45
CA ASP A 91 -11.35 -7.10 -3.07
C ASP A 91 -10.17 -6.61 -2.19
N PRO A 92 -10.10 -5.32 -1.85
CA PRO A 92 -8.99 -4.78 -1.09
C PRO A 92 -9.01 -5.21 0.38
N GLU A 93 -10.11 -5.78 0.90
CA GLU A 93 -10.14 -6.40 2.23
C GLU A 93 -9.50 -7.80 2.20
N VAL A 94 -9.47 -8.45 1.03
CA VAL A 94 -8.97 -9.82 0.86
C VAL A 94 -8.04 -9.91 -0.37
N PRO A 95 -6.82 -9.34 -0.31
CA PRO A 95 -5.85 -9.50 -1.39
C PRO A 95 -5.42 -10.95 -1.58
N ASP A 96 -5.42 -11.42 -2.83
CA ASP A 96 -5.07 -12.80 -3.18
C ASP A 96 -3.77 -12.88 -3.99
N LEU A 97 -2.84 -13.74 -3.58
CA LEU A 97 -1.66 -14.04 -4.39
C LEU A 97 -2.08 -14.83 -5.63
N ILE A 98 -1.87 -14.26 -6.82
CA ILE A 98 -2.09 -14.94 -8.09
C ILE A 98 -0.94 -15.89 -8.38
N MET A 99 0.28 -15.36 -8.42
CA MET A 99 1.49 -16.13 -8.71
C MET A 99 2.79 -15.41 -8.36
N ILE A 100 3.87 -16.19 -8.31
CA ILE A 100 5.24 -15.68 -8.24
C ILE A 100 5.97 -16.08 -9.53
N ILE A 101 6.53 -15.09 -10.21
CA ILE A 101 7.34 -15.23 -11.41
C ILE A 101 8.81 -15.12 -10.98
N PRO A 102 9.62 -16.21 -11.04
CA PRO A 102 11.06 -16.10 -10.86
C PRO A 102 11.66 -15.26 -12.00
N LEU A 103 12.47 -14.26 -11.64
CA LEU A 103 13.28 -13.51 -12.58
C LEU A 103 14.66 -14.17 -12.60
N ALA A 104 15.06 -14.70 -13.75
CA ALA A 104 16.39 -15.28 -13.91
C ALA A 104 17.45 -14.17 -13.90
N ASP A 105 18.62 -14.46 -13.34
CA ASP A 105 19.82 -13.62 -13.43
C ASP A 105 20.30 -13.39 -14.88
#